data_AF-A0A9W8MT77-F1
#
_entry.id   AF-A0A9W8MT77-F1
#
_cell.length_a   1.000
_cell.length_b   1.000
_cell.length_c   1.000
_cell.angle_alpha   90.00
_cell.angle_beta   90.00
_cell.angle_gamma   90.00
#
_symmetry.space_group_name_H-M   'P 1'
#
loop_
_entity.id
_entity.type
_entity.pdbx_description
1 polymer ?
#
loop_
_entity_poly.entity_id
_entity_poly.type
_entity_poly.pdbx_seq_one_letter_code
_entity_poly.pdbx_strand_id
1 'polypeptide(L)'
;MHSLSTAGPPQNLSHPFEKLFSRALDAPPDFVQRCWTALKEQVWHSSSSIAFSEEDILTYNTHAHPLQLSYRHIYPPVKICTTKECPHRVKSKPLVEPLTHPATLFTLREGALPVFTTSLYCRGCNIRYYHNYSVHKASETRTYYGGVPDIIHVTRHYLFETALLEHFATSKVFAWVSSLNCARIYNSSMASLHAHILNNELAHADTIHLYERPPSSWPTSMDIRGEYVLDGFFLYSLLLDKAEHGAPLVLKHDEANKDRLKKAIHDRNKQTEGTGQEFYPHACDDCFMILEDENVKIHPAVCDGITLGHPCCAIHNCKDPLPGHRGRFCVEHAKLFDKLCAVLDCEAEHRHNRRTCPDVDHAALEDQHIQRGKAMFQLRAKLKRANISVPLDSAPDDGATVVHDQEDEIEVEVQSTVSKKKLKAIFGRRRTHNEQLIMRPCGIIISRATFYGAEAITDVNTFAKATFPTPQSTPEFFIFDNNCQLHYWQKANHETHFENTGQPVDVFHFKSKHKESDTHCQTYCNPAAFPELIDGDKWRVNTSICEQSNVWLGGYQAILRDMEGTRFNFYLDEMIKRRNSTHV
;
A
#
# COMPACT_ATOMS: atom_id res chain seq x y z
N MET A 1 8.19 30.92 -15.96
CA MET A 1 7.47 32.05 -15.33
C MET A 1 5.97 31.83 -15.43
N HIS A 2 5.28 31.47 -14.35
CA HIS A 2 3.81 31.52 -14.32
C HIS A 2 3.37 32.87 -13.75
N SER A 3 3.18 33.89 -14.59
CA SER A 3 2.45 35.09 -14.14
C SER A 3 0.98 34.73 -13.92
N LEU A 4 0.29 35.48 -13.05
CA LEU A 4 -1.14 35.32 -12.79
C LEU A 4 -2.03 35.65 -14.02
N SER A 5 -1.47 36.11 -15.13
CA SER A 5 -2.19 36.39 -16.39
C SER A 5 -2.03 35.24 -17.40
N THR A 6 -3.15 34.78 -17.98
CA THR A 6 -3.17 33.86 -19.13
C THR A 6 -3.31 34.61 -20.46
N ALA A 7 -3.34 35.95 -20.45
CA ALA A 7 -3.68 36.78 -21.62
C ALA A 7 -2.48 37.18 -22.50
N GLY A 8 -1.29 36.63 -22.24
CA GLY A 8 -0.03 36.98 -22.91
C GLY A 8 1.08 37.29 -21.91
N PRO A 9 2.33 37.47 -22.37
CA PRO A 9 3.44 37.80 -21.48
C PRO A 9 3.18 39.14 -20.77
N PRO A 10 3.53 39.27 -19.48
CA PRO A 10 3.47 40.55 -18.80
C PRO A 10 4.34 41.59 -19.52
N GLN A 11 3.86 42.83 -19.60
CA GLN A 11 4.60 43.91 -20.27
C GLN A 11 6.00 44.09 -19.67
N ASN A 12 6.11 44.03 -18.34
CA ASN A 12 7.36 44.10 -17.61
C ASN A 12 7.54 42.88 -16.70
N LEU A 13 8.79 42.49 -16.46
CA LEU A 13 9.08 41.51 -15.42
C LEU A 13 8.75 42.09 -14.04
N SER A 14 8.35 41.24 -13.10
CA SER A 14 8.23 41.69 -11.72
C SER A 14 9.62 41.87 -11.12
N HIS A 15 9.76 42.79 -10.17
CA HIS A 15 11.02 43.11 -9.51
C HIS A 15 11.79 41.86 -8.98
N PRO A 16 11.14 40.83 -8.40
CA PRO A 16 11.83 39.58 -8.04
C PRO A 16 12.46 38.84 -9.23
N PHE A 17 11.78 38.73 -10.37
CA PHE A 17 12.33 38.05 -11.56
C PHE A 17 13.42 38.88 -12.23
N GLU A 18 13.27 40.20 -12.29
CA GLU A 18 14.32 41.10 -12.78
C GLU A 18 15.61 40.99 -11.96
N LYS A 19 15.49 41.03 -10.63
CA LYS A 19 16.62 40.86 -9.70
C LYS A 19 17.25 39.46 -9.81
N LEU A 20 16.44 38.44 -10.03
CA LEU A 20 16.91 37.07 -10.26
C LEU A 20 17.75 36.97 -11.53
N PHE A 21 17.21 37.37 -12.68
CA PHE A 21 17.91 37.26 -13.96
C PHE A 21 19.11 38.20 -14.03
N SER A 22 19.04 39.38 -13.41
CA SER A 22 20.19 40.29 -13.30
C SER A 22 21.37 39.62 -12.60
N ARG A 23 21.11 38.86 -11.52
CA ARG A 23 22.15 38.12 -10.80
C ARG A 23 22.63 36.88 -11.55
N ALA A 24 21.70 36.10 -12.09
CA ALA A 24 22.03 34.85 -12.78
C ALA A 24 22.78 35.07 -14.10
N LEU A 25 22.52 36.17 -14.80
CA LEU A 25 23.18 36.53 -16.06
C LEU A 25 24.36 37.51 -15.88
N ASP A 26 24.66 37.91 -14.64
CA ASP A 26 25.61 38.99 -14.30
C ASP A 26 25.42 40.24 -15.18
N ALA A 27 24.16 40.70 -15.28
CA ALA A 27 23.76 41.78 -16.17
C ALA A 27 22.93 42.85 -15.45
N PRO A 28 23.03 44.14 -15.84
CA PRO A 28 22.21 45.20 -15.25
C PRO A 28 20.70 44.96 -15.45
N PRO A 29 19.84 45.37 -14.50
CA PRO A 29 18.38 45.22 -14.61
C PRO A 29 17.80 45.78 -15.92
N ASP A 30 18.29 46.93 -16.38
CA ASP A 30 17.88 47.53 -17.66
C ASP A 30 18.18 46.64 -18.87
N PHE A 31 19.28 45.88 -18.83
CA PHE A 31 19.60 44.93 -19.89
C PHE A 31 18.61 43.76 -19.89
N VAL A 32 18.33 43.20 -18.71
CA VAL A 32 17.33 42.12 -18.53
C VAL A 32 15.95 42.56 -19.03
N GLN A 33 15.53 43.79 -18.71
CA GLN A 33 14.25 44.33 -19.12
C GLN A 33 14.18 44.58 -20.64
N ARG A 34 15.28 45.00 -21.27
CA ARG A 34 15.38 45.07 -22.75
C ARG A 34 15.30 43.69 -23.38
N CYS A 35 16.01 42.70 -22.84
CA CYS A 35 15.93 41.31 -23.28
C CYS A 35 14.51 40.77 -23.17
N TRP A 36 13.82 41.01 -22.04
CA TRP A 36 12.42 40.63 -21.88
C TRP A 36 11.54 41.32 -22.92
N THR A 37 11.69 42.63 -23.12
CA THR A 37 10.90 43.37 -24.12
C THR A 37 11.07 42.78 -25.52
N ALA A 38 12.28 42.37 -25.89
CA ALA A 38 12.58 41.78 -27.19
C ALA A 38 12.12 40.31 -27.32
N LEU A 39 12.25 39.51 -26.26
CA LEU A 39 12.10 38.05 -26.32
C LEU A 39 10.80 37.53 -25.69
N LYS A 40 10.01 38.36 -24.98
CA LYS A 40 8.86 37.91 -24.20
C LYS A 40 7.84 37.10 -25.00
N GLU A 41 7.54 37.50 -26.24
CA GLU A 41 6.57 36.77 -27.07
C GLU A 41 7.12 35.40 -27.45
N GLN A 42 8.40 35.34 -27.82
CA GLN A 42 9.07 34.08 -28.13
C GLN A 42 9.15 33.18 -26.90
N VAL A 43 9.57 33.68 -25.73
CA VAL A 43 9.70 32.91 -24.49
C VAL A 43 8.34 32.45 -23.96
N TRP A 44 7.30 33.26 -24.12
CA TRP A 44 5.95 32.96 -23.60
C TRP A 44 5.18 31.98 -24.47
N HIS A 45 5.43 32.00 -25.79
CA HIS A 45 4.77 31.12 -26.76
C HIS A 45 5.65 29.95 -27.21
N SER A 46 6.95 29.95 -26.88
CA SER A 46 7.79 28.79 -27.14
C SER A 46 7.29 27.62 -26.29
N SER A 47 6.73 26.62 -26.96
CA SER A 47 6.41 25.31 -26.39
C SER A 47 7.65 24.45 -26.15
N SER A 48 8.83 25.06 -26.11
CA SER A 48 10.10 24.36 -26.26
C SER A 48 10.49 23.61 -25.01
N SER A 49 10.65 22.31 -25.23
CA SER A 49 11.41 21.29 -24.51
C SER A 49 12.88 21.67 -24.33
N ILE A 50 13.16 22.84 -23.76
CA ILE A 50 14.51 23.19 -23.34
C ILE A 50 14.80 22.34 -22.11
N ALA A 51 15.57 21.28 -22.31
CA ALA A 51 16.14 20.52 -21.21
C ALA A 51 17.21 21.40 -20.56
N PHE A 52 16.90 21.93 -19.38
CA PHE A 52 17.86 22.70 -18.60
C PHE A 52 18.88 21.74 -18.01
N SER A 53 20.15 22.12 -18.09
CA SER A 53 21.22 21.35 -17.44
C SER A 53 21.08 21.47 -15.93
N GLU A 54 21.75 20.57 -15.21
CA GLU A 54 21.78 20.63 -13.75
C GLU A 54 22.41 21.94 -13.24
N GLU A 55 23.43 22.43 -13.95
CA GLU A 55 24.12 23.69 -13.67
C GLU A 55 23.17 24.90 -13.85
N ASP A 56 22.31 24.89 -14.87
CA ASP A 56 21.30 25.92 -15.08
C ASP A 56 20.31 25.97 -13.90
N ILE A 57 19.83 24.81 -13.47
CA ILE A 57 18.87 24.68 -12.35
C ILE A 57 19.53 25.16 -11.06
N LEU A 58 20.78 24.77 -10.80
CA LEU A 58 21.53 25.16 -9.62
C LEU A 58 21.80 26.67 -9.60
N THR A 59 22.25 27.24 -10.71
CA THR A 59 22.51 28.67 -10.87
C THR A 59 21.24 29.47 -10.64
N TYR A 60 20.12 29.05 -11.26
CA TYR A 60 18.83 29.67 -11.06
C TYR A 60 18.42 29.64 -9.57
N ASN A 61 18.46 28.46 -8.95
CA ASN A 61 18.02 28.27 -7.56
C ASN A 61 18.87 29.06 -6.55
N THR A 62 20.18 29.15 -6.77
CA THR A 62 21.12 29.92 -5.93
C THR A 62 20.67 31.38 -5.78
N HIS A 63 20.21 31.99 -6.87
CA HIS A 63 19.74 33.37 -6.86
C HIS A 63 18.23 33.51 -6.57
N ALA A 64 17.44 32.46 -6.83
CA ALA A 64 15.99 32.47 -6.69
C ALA A 64 15.52 32.25 -5.24
N HIS A 65 16.16 31.35 -4.49
CA HIS A 65 15.72 31.00 -3.14
C HIS A 65 15.64 32.20 -2.17
N PRO A 66 16.62 33.14 -2.14
CA PRO A 66 16.53 34.33 -1.30
C PRO A 66 15.36 35.26 -1.64
N LEU A 67 14.75 35.09 -2.82
CA LEU A 67 13.61 35.84 -3.32
C LEU A 67 12.28 35.06 -3.20
N GLN A 68 12.28 33.91 -2.50
CA GLN A 68 11.16 32.98 -2.40
C GLN A 68 10.66 32.48 -3.77
N LEU A 69 11.61 32.26 -4.68
CA LEU A 69 11.40 31.68 -6.01
C LEU A 69 12.22 30.39 -6.14
N SER A 70 11.80 29.52 -7.05
CA SER A 70 12.49 28.27 -7.38
C SER A 70 12.33 27.94 -8.86
N TYR A 71 13.23 27.13 -9.41
CA TYR A 71 13.19 26.66 -10.80
C TYR A 71 11.81 26.10 -11.15
N ARG A 72 11.28 25.22 -10.28
CA ARG A 72 9.88 24.80 -10.29
C ARG A 72 9.12 25.45 -9.14
N HIS A 73 8.08 26.21 -9.45
CA HIS A 73 7.18 26.82 -8.46
C HIS A 73 5.75 26.29 -8.68
N ILE A 74 5.20 25.67 -7.65
CA ILE A 74 3.96 24.90 -7.74
C ILE A 74 2.77 25.78 -7.31
N TYR A 75 1.81 25.95 -8.21
CA TYR A 75 0.59 26.73 -7.98
C TYR A 75 -0.67 25.86 -8.10
N PRO A 76 -1.83 26.34 -7.63
CA PRO A 76 -3.11 25.72 -7.95
C PRO A 76 -3.34 25.75 -9.46
N PRO A 77 -4.01 24.74 -10.04
CA PRO A 77 -4.28 24.68 -11.48
C PRO A 77 -5.26 25.76 -11.94
N VAL A 78 -5.85 26.50 -10.99
CA VAL A 78 -6.89 27.50 -11.24
C VAL A 78 -6.49 28.83 -10.61
N LYS A 79 -6.76 29.91 -11.34
CA LYS A 79 -6.49 31.29 -10.90
C LYS A 79 -7.77 32.05 -10.53
N ILE A 80 -8.92 31.50 -10.86
CA ILE A 80 -10.25 32.00 -10.52
C ILE A 80 -11.02 30.93 -9.74
N CYS A 81 -12.05 31.34 -9.02
CA CYS A 81 -12.91 30.41 -8.29
C CYS A 81 -13.63 29.45 -9.25
N THR A 82 -13.57 28.15 -8.97
CA THR A 82 -14.27 27.11 -9.75
C THR A 82 -15.59 26.66 -9.13
N THR A 83 -15.90 27.07 -7.91
CA THR A 83 -17.16 26.71 -7.24
C THR A 83 -18.36 27.29 -7.97
N LYS A 84 -19.27 26.41 -8.44
CA LYS A 84 -20.45 26.77 -9.27
C LYS A 84 -21.30 27.88 -8.65
N GLU A 85 -21.56 27.79 -7.36
CA GLU A 85 -22.44 28.71 -6.62
C GLU A 85 -21.74 29.99 -6.13
N CYS A 86 -20.44 30.15 -6.38
CA CYS A 86 -19.71 31.29 -5.84
C CYS A 86 -19.91 32.55 -6.69
N PRO A 87 -20.29 33.70 -6.09
CA PRO A 87 -20.45 34.95 -6.84
C PRO A 87 -19.12 35.46 -7.43
N HIS A 88 -17.97 35.05 -6.88
CA HIS A 88 -16.66 35.39 -7.41
C HIS A 88 -16.31 34.61 -8.68
N ARG A 89 -16.88 33.42 -8.87
CA ARG A 89 -16.74 32.68 -10.14
C ARG A 89 -17.47 33.41 -11.26
N VAL A 90 -18.73 33.81 -11.03
CA VAL A 90 -19.55 34.53 -12.03
C VAL A 90 -18.89 35.84 -12.47
N LYS A 91 -18.25 36.54 -11.54
CA LYS A 91 -17.53 37.80 -11.79
C LYS A 91 -16.08 37.60 -12.26
N SER A 92 -15.65 36.36 -12.50
CA SER A 92 -14.27 35.99 -12.87
C SER A 92 -13.20 36.66 -11.98
N LYS A 93 -13.48 36.79 -10.68
CA LYS A 93 -12.56 37.43 -9.75
C LYS A 93 -11.35 36.52 -9.51
N PRO A 94 -10.12 37.06 -9.55
CA PRO A 94 -8.92 36.30 -9.26
C PRO A 94 -8.92 35.81 -7.80
N LEU A 95 -8.29 34.66 -7.57
CA LEU A 95 -7.97 34.19 -6.23
C LEU A 95 -6.88 35.10 -5.63
N VAL A 96 -6.94 35.31 -4.31
CA VAL A 96 -6.12 36.29 -3.57
C VAL A 96 -5.39 35.65 -2.40
N GLU A 97 -4.63 36.43 -1.62
CA GLU A 97 -3.95 35.99 -0.38
C GLU A 97 -3.06 34.76 -0.59
N PRO A 98 -2.02 34.90 -1.45
CA PRO A 98 -1.07 33.83 -1.67
C PRO A 98 -0.38 33.45 -0.36
N LEU A 99 -0.41 32.16 -0.04
CA LEU A 99 0.38 31.58 1.04
C LEU A 99 1.41 30.66 0.40
N THR A 100 2.69 31.02 0.54
CA THR A 100 3.82 30.31 -0.05
C THR A 100 4.68 29.69 1.05
N HIS A 101 5.11 28.45 0.85
CA HIS A 101 6.05 27.78 1.76
C HIS A 101 7.04 26.88 1.00
N PRO A 102 8.24 26.65 1.56
CA PRO A 102 9.23 25.75 0.96
C PRO A 102 8.81 24.28 1.10
N ALA A 103 9.15 23.50 0.10
CA ALA A 103 8.91 22.07 0.00
C ALA A 103 10.01 21.40 -0.86
N THR A 104 10.00 20.08 -0.89
CA THR A 104 10.85 19.27 -1.78
C THR A 104 9.97 18.53 -2.77
N LEU A 105 10.29 18.61 -4.06
CA LEU A 105 9.70 17.80 -5.12
C LEU A 105 10.65 16.66 -5.48
N PHE A 106 10.17 15.43 -5.37
CA PHE A 106 10.89 14.24 -5.81
C PHE A 106 10.44 13.87 -7.22
N THR A 107 11.40 13.82 -8.14
CA THR A 107 11.15 13.61 -9.57
C THR A 107 11.78 12.32 -10.05
N LEU A 108 11.26 11.70 -11.10
CA LEU A 108 11.88 10.49 -11.64
C LEU A 108 13.20 10.78 -12.36
N ARG A 109 13.36 11.99 -12.92
CA ARG A 109 14.42 12.31 -13.90
C ARG A 109 15.29 13.52 -13.58
N GLU A 110 14.86 14.43 -12.72
CA GLU A 110 15.59 15.66 -12.35
C GLU A 110 16.17 15.60 -10.92
N GLY A 111 16.02 14.46 -10.25
CA GLY A 111 16.36 14.26 -8.86
C GLY A 111 15.46 14.99 -7.88
N ALA A 112 15.98 15.24 -6.67
CA ALA A 112 15.26 15.97 -5.63
C ALA A 112 15.42 17.48 -5.86
N LEU A 113 14.30 18.19 -5.98
CA LEU A 113 14.29 19.62 -6.28
C LEU A 113 13.73 20.46 -5.12
N PRO A 114 14.43 21.54 -4.72
CA PRO A 114 13.85 22.54 -3.81
C PRO A 114 12.78 23.33 -4.57
N VAL A 115 11.57 23.39 -4.02
CA VAL A 115 10.43 24.06 -4.65
C VAL A 115 9.64 24.90 -3.67
N PHE A 116 9.07 25.99 -4.15
CA PHE A 116 8.00 26.69 -3.43
C PHE A 116 6.63 26.18 -3.90
N THR A 117 5.73 25.99 -2.94
CA THR A 117 4.32 25.74 -3.23
C THR A 117 3.48 26.90 -2.72
N THR A 118 2.54 27.34 -3.54
CA THR A 118 1.64 28.46 -3.25
C THR A 118 0.19 27.98 -3.28
N SER A 119 -0.58 28.43 -2.29
CA SER A 119 -2.04 28.29 -2.28
C SER A 119 -2.72 29.65 -2.41
N LEU A 120 -3.92 29.68 -3.00
CA LEU A 120 -4.69 30.91 -3.23
C LEU A 120 -6.07 30.80 -2.60
N TYR A 121 -6.63 31.93 -2.16
CA TYR A 121 -7.88 31.99 -1.41
C TYR A 121 -8.99 32.70 -2.18
N CYS A 122 -10.21 32.16 -2.12
CA CYS A 122 -11.40 32.85 -2.58
C CYS A 122 -12.17 33.46 -1.40
N ARG A 123 -12.21 34.79 -1.31
CA ARG A 123 -13.04 35.50 -0.32
C ARG A 123 -14.56 35.33 -0.50
N GLY A 124 -14.99 34.82 -1.65
CA GLY A 124 -16.41 34.66 -1.96
C GLY A 124 -17.02 33.38 -1.38
N CYS A 125 -16.32 32.25 -1.50
CA CYS A 125 -16.76 30.94 -0.97
C CYS A 125 -15.90 30.41 0.18
N ASN A 126 -14.90 31.17 0.62
CA ASN A 126 -13.97 30.80 1.70
C ASN A 126 -13.21 29.48 1.45
N ILE A 127 -12.92 29.19 0.18
CA ILE A 127 -12.12 28.04 -0.24
C ILE A 127 -10.68 28.47 -0.49
N ARG A 128 -9.73 27.69 0.04
CA ARG A 128 -8.31 27.78 -0.30
C ARG A 128 -7.97 26.69 -1.31
N TYR A 129 -7.43 27.08 -2.44
CA TYR A 129 -7.00 26.23 -3.54
C TYR A 129 -5.52 25.93 -3.40
N TYR A 130 -5.17 24.65 -3.36
CA TYR A 130 -3.81 24.11 -3.42
C TYR A 130 -3.58 23.47 -4.79
N HIS A 131 -2.40 22.88 -5.01
CA HIS A 131 -2.04 22.25 -6.28
C HIS A 131 -2.95 21.07 -6.66
N ASN A 132 -3.25 20.14 -5.75
CA ASN A 132 -4.06 18.95 -6.09
C ASN A 132 -5.47 18.97 -5.54
N TYR A 133 -5.72 19.83 -4.55
CA TYR A 133 -6.99 19.86 -3.84
C TYR A 133 -7.35 21.27 -3.43
N SER A 134 -8.61 21.44 -3.06
CA SER A 134 -9.12 22.64 -2.41
C SER A 134 -9.65 22.30 -1.02
N VAL A 135 -9.66 23.29 -0.13
CA VAL A 135 -10.11 23.16 1.26
C VAL A 135 -11.15 24.21 1.54
N HIS A 136 -12.34 23.78 1.92
CA HIS A 136 -13.40 24.67 2.37
C HIS A 136 -13.26 24.95 3.86
N LYS A 137 -13.16 26.22 4.26
CA LYS A 137 -12.81 26.63 5.63
C LYS A 137 -13.81 26.16 6.68
N ALA A 138 -15.11 26.18 6.39
CA ALA A 138 -16.14 25.88 7.41
C ALA A 138 -16.45 24.38 7.56
N SER A 139 -16.27 23.60 6.49
CA SER A 139 -16.54 22.16 6.52
C SER A 139 -15.27 21.32 6.71
N GLU A 140 -14.11 21.98 6.76
CA GLU A 140 -12.78 21.34 6.86
C GLU A 140 -12.63 20.17 5.88
N THR A 141 -13.20 20.33 4.70
CA THR A 141 -13.26 19.28 3.68
C THR A 141 -12.21 19.54 2.63
N ARG A 142 -11.35 18.55 2.42
CA ARG A 142 -10.34 18.51 1.36
C ARG A 142 -10.92 17.78 0.14
N THR A 143 -11.09 18.49 -0.97
CA THR A 143 -11.61 17.92 -2.22
C THR A 143 -10.55 18.00 -3.31
N TYR A 144 -10.15 16.85 -3.85
CA TYR A 144 -9.22 16.76 -4.98
C TYR A 144 -9.94 17.10 -6.30
N TYR A 145 -9.25 17.76 -7.24
CA TYR A 145 -9.90 18.35 -8.42
C TYR A 145 -10.44 17.35 -9.45
N GLY A 146 -10.08 16.06 -9.34
CA GLY A 146 -10.44 14.99 -10.28
C GLY A 146 -9.26 14.59 -11.17
N GLY A 147 -9.28 13.34 -11.64
CA GLY A 147 -8.15 12.72 -12.35
C GLY A 147 -6.91 12.54 -11.45
N VAL A 148 -5.79 12.20 -12.09
CA VAL A 148 -4.49 12.10 -11.42
C VAL A 148 -3.60 13.24 -11.90
N PRO A 149 -3.12 14.14 -11.01
CA PRO A 149 -2.23 15.22 -11.38
C PRO A 149 -0.80 14.71 -11.67
N ASP A 150 0.02 15.46 -12.39
CA ASP A 150 1.42 15.08 -12.66
C ASP A 150 2.32 15.12 -11.42
N ILE A 151 1.95 15.93 -10.43
CA ILE A 151 2.64 16.06 -9.14
C ILE A 151 1.62 15.88 -8.02
N ILE A 152 1.93 15.03 -7.04
CA ILE A 152 1.07 14.71 -5.90
C ILE A 152 1.66 15.29 -4.61
N HIS A 153 0.82 16.02 -3.88
CA HIS A 153 1.10 16.62 -2.58
C HIS A 153 0.84 15.60 -1.47
N VAL A 154 1.83 14.74 -1.23
CA VAL A 154 1.74 13.63 -0.25
C VAL A 154 1.68 14.17 1.18
N THR A 155 2.55 15.11 1.52
CA THR A 155 2.52 15.84 2.81
C THR A 155 2.71 17.34 2.56
N ARG A 156 2.51 18.19 3.57
CA ARG A 156 2.66 19.65 3.44
C ARG A 156 3.95 20.08 2.74
N HIS A 157 5.07 19.40 2.99
CA HIS A 157 6.41 19.77 2.53
C HIS A 157 7.03 18.82 1.51
N TYR A 158 6.37 17.71 1.16
CA TYR A 158 6.92 16.70 0.27
C TYR A 158 5.93 16.40 -0.86
N LEU A 159 6.40 16.61 -2.09
CA LEU A 159 5.66 16.34 -3.32
C LEU A 159 6.41 15.32 -4.15
N PHE A 160 5.66 14.55 -4.93
CA PHE A 160 6.21 13.48 -5.76
C PHE A 160 5.63 13.63 -7.16
N GLU A 161 6.45 13.44 -8.18
CA GLU A 161 5.92 13.20 -9.52
C GLU A 161 5.13 11.89 -9.55
N THR A 162 4.01 11.89 -10.27
CA THR A 162 3.18 10.70 -10.46
C THR A 162 3.97 9.59 -11.18
N ALA A 163 4.84 9.94 -12.12
CA ALA A 163 5.73 8.97 -12.78
C ALA A 163 6.68 8.28 -11.79
N LEU A 164 7.14 8.97 -10.75
CA LEU A 164 7.98 8.37 -9.70
C LEU A 164 7.16 7.44 -8.80
N LEU A 165 5.94 7.83 -8.44
CA LEU A 165 5.05 6.98 -7.65
C LEU A 165 4.63 5.72 -8.43
N GLU A 166 4.42 5.82 -9.74
CA GLU A 166 4.16 4.68 -10.61
C GLU A 166 5.39 3.77 -10.73
N HIS A 167 6.60 4.33 -10.84
CA HIS A 167 7.82 3.54 -10.76
C HIS A 167 7.90 2.75 -9.44
N PHE A 168 7.65 3.39 -8.30
CA PHE A 168 7.61 2.69 -7.01
C PHE A 168 6.53 1.62 -6.93
N ALA A 169 5.33 1.89 -7.45
CA ALA A 169 4.24 0.91 -7.47
C ALA A 169 4.59 -0.30 -8.35
N THR A 170 5.19 -0.08 -9.52
CA THR A 170 5.69 -1.13 -10.40
C THR A 170 6.80 -1.95 -9.74
N SER A 171 7.78 -1.30 -9.08
CA SER A 171 8.83 -2.02 -8.33
C SER A 171 8.28 -2.86 -7.19
N LYS A 172 7.18 -2.43 -6.56
CA LYS A 172 6.48 -3.21 -5.53
C LYS A 172 5.89 -4.50 -6.09
N VAL A 173 5.27 -4.43 -7.28
CA VAL A 173 4.60 -5.57 -7.93
C VAL A 173 5.59 -6.62 -8.42
N PHE A 174 6.68 -6.20 -9.07
CA PHE A 174 7.57 -7.12 -9.79
C PHE A 174 8.84 -7.52 -9.03
N ALA A 175 9.22 -6.75 -8.01
CA ALA A 175 10.45 -6.99 -7.26
C ALA A 175 10.26 -6.93 -5.74
N TRP A 176 9.01 -6.90 -5.25
CA TRP A 176 8.68 -6.84 -3.82
C TRP A 176 9.46 -5.75 -3.09
N VAL A 177 9.66 -4.60 -3.72
CA VAL A 177 10.45 -3.51 -3.14
C VAL A 177 9.65 -2.80 -2.05
N SER A 178 10.11 -2.93 -0.80
CA SER A 178 9.50 -2.24 0.35
C SER A 178 9.51 -0.72 0.17
N SER A 179 8.62 0.02 0.83
CA SER A 179 8.64 1.49 0.76
C SER A 179 9.94 2.10 1.31
N LEU A 180 10.57 1.42 2.28
CA LEU A 180 11.91 1.77 2.75
C LEU A 180 12.96 1.59 1.65
N ASN A 181 12.93 0.46 0.93
CA ASN A 181 13.86 0.22 -0.16
C ASN A 181 13.60 1.11 -1.37
N CYS A 182 12.35 1.45 -1.70
CA CYS A 182 12.04 2.48 -2.70
C CYS A 182 12.71 3.82 -2.34
N ALA A 183 12.60 4.25 -1.08
CA ALA A 183 13.24 5.47 -0.61
C ALA A 183 14.77 5.40 -0.68
N ARG A 184 15.37 4.27 -0.25
CA ARG A 184 16.82 4.04 -0.34
C ARG A 184 17.32 4.06 -1.77
N ILE A 185 16.67 3.33 -2.67
CA ILE A 185 17.00 3.29 -4.11
C ILE A 185 16.96 4.72 -4.65
N TYR A 186 15.87 5.45 -4.39
CA TYR A 186 15.76 6.83 -4.84
C TYR A 186 16.90 7.71 -4.32
N ASN A 187 17.12 7.74 -3.01
CA ASN A 187 18.15 8.60 -2.40
C ASN A 187 19.55 8.23 -2.91
N SER A 188 19.82 6.95 -3.15
CA SER A 188 21.12 6.46 -3.60
C SER A 188 21.36 6.60 -5.10
N SER A 189 20.34 6.56 -5.96
CA SER A 189 20.54 6.50 -7.42
C SER A 189 19.81 7.56 -8.24
N MET A 190 18.75 8.18 -7.69
CA MET A 190 17.88 9.10 -8.43
C MET A 190 17.89 10.51 -7.86
N ALA A 191 18.13 10.70 -6.56
CA ALA A 191 18.07 12.01 -5.91
C ALA A 191 19.10 13.00 -6.48
N SER A 192 20.23 12.49 -7.01
CA SER A 192 21.25 13.24 -7.74
C SER A 192 21.40 12.67 -9.16
N LEU A 193 21.48 13.54 -10.17
CA LEU A 193 21.69 13.13 -11.57
C LEU A 193 23.05 12.45 -11.79
N HIS A 194 24.01 12.74 -10.91
CA HIS A 194 25.37 12.20 -10.96
C HIS A 194 25.63 11.16 -9.86
N ALA A 195 24.57 10.51 -9.34
CA ALA A 195 24.69 9.49 -8.31
C ALA A 195 25.70 8.36 -8.68
N HIS A 196 25.78 7.97 -9.95
CA HIS A 196 26.75 6.97 -10.40
C HIS A 196 28.22 7.42 -10.21
N ILE A 197 28.50 8.73 -10.31
CA ILE A 197 29.83 9.31 -10.04
C ILE A 197 30.04 9.38 -8.52
N LEU A 198 29.08 9.97 -7.81
CA LEU A 198 29.16 10.22 -6.37
C LEU A 198 29.28 8.94 -5.54
N ASN A 199 28.68 7.84 -6.00
CA ASN A 199 28.76 6.55 -5.31
C ASN A 199 30.07 5.79 -5.60
N ASN A 200 30.92 6.28 -6.51
CA ASN A 200 32.14 5.60 -6.94
C ASN A 200 33.35 6.55 -6.87
N GLU A 201 33.58 7.14 -5.69
CA GLU A 201 34.63 8.13 -5.44
C GLU A 201 36.00 7.74 -6.00
N LEU A 202 36.47 6.52 -5.73
CA LEU A 202 37.77 6.05 -6.21
C LEU A 202 37.86 5.95 -7.74
N ALA A 203 36.76 5.61 -8.41
CA ALA A 203 36.72 5.49 -9.87
C ALA A 203 36.66 6.86 -10.57
N HIS A 204 36.17 7.89 -9.86
CA HIS A 204 35.97 9.23 -10.39
C HIS A 204 36.75 10.31 -9.63
N ALA A 205 37.82 9.95 -8.92
CA ALA A 205 38.56 10.85 -8.02
C ALA A 205 38.97 12.17 -8.69
N ASP A 206 39.33 12.13 -9.98
CA ASP A 206 39.74 13.32 -10.74
C ASP A 206 38.59 14.28 -11.06
N THR A 207 37.34 13.84 -10.99
CA THR A 207 36.15 14.62 -11.43
C THR A 207 35.07 14.76 -10.37
N ILE A 208 35.10 13.98 -9.29
CA ILE A 208 34.03 13.93 -8.28
C ILE A 208 33.77 15.31 -7.64
N HIS A 209 34.84 16.09 -7.42
CA HIS A 209 34.77 17.43 -6.84
C HIS A 209 33.91 18.42 -7.67
N LEU A 210 33.67 18.14 -8.96
CA LEU A 210 32.78 18.94 -9.82
C LEU A 210 31.30 18.68 -9.54
N TYR A 211 30.97 17.54 -8.92
CA TYR A 211 29.61 17.08 -8.66
C TYR A 211 29.26 17.05 -7.18
N GLU A 212 30.27 17.16 -6.30
CA GLU A 212 30.07 17.34 -4.87
C GLU A 212 29.30 18.63 -4.59
N ARG A 213 28.30 18.53 -3.73
CA ARG A 213 27.45 19.67 -3.39
C ARG A 213 27.63 20.07 -1.95
N PRO A 214 27.65 21.38 -1.65
CA PRO A 214 27.62 21.83 -0.28
C PRO A 214 26.31 21.39 0.39
N PRO A 215 26.30 21.20 1.72
CA PRO A 215 25.09 20.91 2.47
C PRO A 215 24.00 21.92 2.15
N SER A 216 22.83 21.42 1.77
CA SER A 216 21.69 22.28 1.44
C SER A 216 21.23 23.02 2.69
N SER A 217 21.15 24.36 2.61
CA SER A 217 20.50 25.19 3.63
C SER A 217 18.96 25.19 3.50
N TRP A 218 18.43 24.33 2.62
CA TRP A 218 17.00 24.24 2.37
C TRP A 218 16.25 23.74 3.61
N PRO A 219 15.08 24.33 3.96
CA PRO A 219 14.39 24.00 5.21
C PRO A 219 13.80 22.59 5.29
N THR A 220 13.68 21.89 4.16
CA THR A 220 13.08 20.55 4.07
C THR A 220 14.09 19.53 3.56
N SER A 221 13.94 18.28 3.98
CA SER A 221 14.84 17.20 3.57
C SER A 221 14.87 17.03 2.05
N MET A 222 16.07 16.80 1.50
CA MET A 222 16.25 16.39 0.10
C MET A 222 16.21 14.86 -0.07
N ASP A 223 16.15 14.13 1.05
CA ASP A 223 16.00 12.68 1.09
C ASP A 223 14.55 12.27 1.36
N ILE A 224 14.14 11.19 0.70
CA ILE A 224 12.86 10.52 0.91
C ILE A 224 12.95 9.58 2.10
N ARG A 225 11.89 9.56 2.92
CA ARG A 225 11.67 8.52 3.94
C ARG A 225 10.65 7.49 3.46
N GLY A 226 10.79 6.24 3.90
CA GLY A 226 9.89 5.16 3.51
C GLY A 226 8.41 5.41 3.87
N GLU A 227 8.14 6.17 4.93
CA GLU A 227 6.77 6.61 5.30
C GLU A 227 6.12 7.47 4.19
N TYR A 228 6.88 8.37 3.56
CA TYR A 228 6.36 9.24 2.49
C TYR A 228 6.13 8.47 1.20
N VAL A 229 6.95 7.46 0.91
CA VAL A 229 6.69 6.56 -0.22
C VAL A 229 5.40 5.77 0.00
N LEU A 230 5.19 5.25 1.22
CA LEU A 230 3.98 4.48 1.53
C LEU A 230 2.71 5.35 1.48
N ASP A 231 2.74 6.52 2.11
CA ASP A 231 1.62 7.47 2.07
C ASP A 231 1.36 7.98 0.63
N GLY A 232 2.43 8.20 -0.14
CA GLY A 232 2.36 8.57 -1.55
C GLY A 232 1.73 7.48 -2.40
N PHE A 233 2.13 6.23 -2.20
CA PHE A 233 1.53 5.06 -2.85
C PHE A 233 0.03 4.94 -2.55
N PHE A 234 -0.39 5.09 -1.28
CA PHE A 234 -1.81 5.03 -0.93
C PHE A 234 -2.61 6.18 -1.53
N LEU A 235 -2.12 7.41 -1.44
CA LEU A 235 -2.81 8.56 -2.01
C LEU A 235 -2.92 8.45 -3.53
N TYR A 236 -1.84 8.05 -4.20
CA TYR A 236 -1.82 7.85 -5.64
C TYR A 236 -2.81 6.78 -6.09
N SER A 237 -2.80 5.62 -5.43
CA SER A 237 -3.71 4.51 -5.74
C SER A 237 -5.18 4.89 -5.52
N LEU A 238 -5.48 5.67 -4.47
CA LEU A 238 -6.83 6.21 -4.25
C LEU A 238 -7.25 7.24 -5.31
N LEU A 239 -6.31 8.06 -5.80
CA LEU A 239 -6.60 9.02 -6.88
C LEU A 239 -6.88 8.30 -8.20
N LEU A 240 -6.12 7.23 -8.50
CA LEU A 240 -6.39 6.35 -9.65
C LEU A 240 -7.79 5.73 -9.55
N ASP A 241 -8.07 5.05 -8.43
CA ASP A 241 -9.37 4.43 -8.16
C ASP A 241 -10.53 5.41 -8.36
N LYS A 242 -10.43 6.61 -7.79
CA LYS A 242 -11.49 7.61 -7.93
C LYS A 242 -11.60 8.15 -9.35
N ALA A 243 -10.48 8.32 -10.06
CA ALA A 243 -10.47 8.73 -11.45
C ALA A 243 -11.15 7.71 -12.38
N GLU A 244 -10.85 6.42 -12.22
CA GLU A 244 -11.48 5.32 -12.97
C GLU A 244 -13.00 5.28 -12.78
N HIS A 245 -13.47 5.60 -11.57
CA HIS A 245 -14.90 5.67 -11.25
C HIS A 245 -15.54 7.04 -11.54
N GLY A 246 -14.81 7.99 -12.15
CA GLY A 246 -15.33 9.33 -12.47
C GLY A 246 -15.71 10.18 -11.25
N ALA A 247 -15.11 9.90 -10.09
CA ALA A 247 -15.40 10.57 -8.82
C ALA A 247 -14.19 11.37 -8.29
N PRO A 248 -14.40 12.44 -7.52
CA PRO A 248 -13.31 13.10 -6.81
C PRO A 248 -13.00 12.38 -5.49
N LEU A 249 -11.72 12.40 -5.08
CA LEU A 249 -11.35 12.03 -3.71
C LEU A 249 -11.70 13.16 -2.73
N VAL A 250 -12.44 12.83 -1.67
CA VAL A 250 -12.85 13.76 -0.62
C VAL A 250 -12.39 13.24 0.74
N LEU A 251 -11.65 14.07 1.47
CA LEU A 251 -11.05 13.72 2.76
C LEU A 251 -11.33 14.82 3.79
N LYS A 252 -11.21 14.49 5.08
CA LYS A 252 -11.15 15.51 6.15
C LYS A 252 -9.81 16.23 6.12
N HIS A 253 -9.80 17.54 6.33
CA HIS A 253 -8.59 18.36 6.24
C HIS A 253 -7.71 18.25 7.49
N ASP A 254 -8.33 18.37 8.67
CA ASP A 254 -7.66 18.60 9.96
C ASP A 254 -7.10 17.32 10.62
N GLU A 255 -7.32 16.17 9.99
CA GLU A 255 -6.73 14.91 10.46
C GLU A 255 -5.22 14.86 10.20
N ALA A 256 -4.51 14.20 11.10
CA ALA A 256 -3.09 13.89 10.92
C ALA A 256 -2.89 13.15 9.59
N ASN A 257 -1.76 13.38 8.91
CA ASN A 257 -1.49 12.77 7.59
C ASN A 257 -1.70 11.24 7.60
N LYS A 258 -1.28 10.57 8.67
CA LYS A 258 -1.40 9.12 8.86
C LYS A 258 -2.86 8.61 8.89
N ASP A 259 -3.79 9.42 9.39
CA ASP A 259 -5.19 9.03 9.62
C ASP A 259 -6.11 9.52 8.49
N ARG A 260 -5.71 10.58 7.77
CA ARG A 260 -6.51 11.24 6.73
C ARG A 260 -7.01 10.29 5.65
N LEU A 261 -6.19 9.30 5.25
CA LEU A 261 -6.54 8.34 4.21
C LEU A 261 -7.35 7.15 4.74
N LYS A 262 -7.40 6.94 6.06
CA LYS A 262 -7.90 5.69 6.66
C LYS A 262 -9.32 5.35 6.22
N LYS A 263 -10.22 6.34 6.24
CA LYS A 263 -11.61 6.13 5.80
C LYS A 263 -11.68 5.77 4.31
N ALA A 264 -10.99 6.51 3.44
CA ALA A 264 -11.02 6.28 2.00
C ALA A 264 -10.42 4.92 1.63
N ILE A 265 -9.34 4.50 2.30
CA ILE A 265 -8.74 3.16 2.18
C ILE A 265 -9.76 2.10 2.61
N HIS A 266 -10.41 2.28 3.76
CA HIS A 266 -11.43 1.34 4.24
C HIS A 266 -12.61 1.21 3.27
N ASP A 267 -13.13 2.34 2.77
CA ASP A 267 -14.23 2.38 1.82
C ASP A 267 -13.85 1.64 0.52
N ARG A 268 -12.61 1.84 0.01
CA ARG A 268 -12.09 1.12 -1.18
C ARG A 268 -11.97 -0.38 -0.92
N ASN A 269 -11.40 -0.80 0.22
CA ASN A 269 -11.32 -2.22 0.57
C ASN A 269 -12.70 -2.88 0.55
N LYS A 270 -13.70 -2.22 1.14
CA LYS A 270 -15.09 -2.68 1.14
C LYS A 270 -15.68 -2.83 -0.26
N GLN A 271 -15.32 -1.93 -1.18
CA GLN A 271 -15.76 -2.00 -2.57
C GLN A 271 -15.14 -3.18 -3.32
N THR A 272 -13.95 -3.64 -2.93
CA THR A 272 -13.23 -4.74 -3.58
C THR A 272 -13.63 -6.13 -3.08
N GLU A 273 -14.28 -6.24 -1.91
CA GLU A 273 -14.72 -7.51 -1.34
C GLU A 273 -15.69 -8.28 -2.26
N GLY A 274 -15.55 -9.60 -2.33
CA GLY A 274 -16.44 -10.48 -3.09
C GLY A 274 -16.29 -10.30 -4.61
N THR A 275 -17.23 -9.57 -5.23
CA THR A 275 -17.30 -9.37 -6.69
C THR A 275 -16.61 -8.09 -7.17
N GLY A 276 -16.00 -7.34 -6.24
CA GLY A 276 -15.50 -5.99 -6.48
C GLY A 276 -14.14 -5.87 -7.14
N GLN A 277 -13.45 -6.98 -7.41
CA GLN A 277 -12.19 -6.96 -8.17
C GLN A 277 -12.48 -6.58 -9.63
N GLU A 278 -11.63 -5.74 -10.22
CA GLU A 278 -11.80 -5.23 -11.59
C GLU A 278 -11.93 -6.36 -12.63
N PHE A 279 -11.14 -7.42 -12.46
CA PHE A 279 -11.13 -8.58 -13.35
C PHE A 279 -12.05 -9.73 -12.88
N TYR A 280 -13.01 -9.47 -11.99
CA TYR A 280 -14.00 -10.45 -11.57
C TYR A 280 -14.71 -11.18 -12.74
N PRO A 281 -15.17 -10.49 -13.81
CA PRO A 281 -15.86 -11.15 -14.93
C PRO A 281 -14.92 -11.81 -15.95
N HIS A 282 -13.64 -12.01 -15.63
CA HIS A 282 -12.63 -12.48 -16.58
C HIS A 282 -12.98 -13.85 -17.20
N ALA A 283 -12.86 -13.93 -18.53
CA ALA A 283 -13.17 -15.10 -19.35
C ALA A 283 -12.29 -15.13 -20.63
N CYS A 284 -10.98 -15.34 -20.48
CA CYS A 284 -10.10 -15.63 -21.62
C CYS A 284 -10.24 -17.09 -22.08
N ASP A 285 -9.61 -17.44 -23.20
CA ASP A 285 -9.64 -18.77 -23.82
C ASP A 285 -9.09 -19.88 -22.89
N ASP A 286 -8.17 -19.55 -21.97
CA ASP A 286 -7.65 -20.51 -20.98
C ASP A 286 -8.63 -20.77 -19.82
N CYS A 287 -9.59 -19.87 -19.61
CA CYS A 287 -10.49 -19.89 -18.46
C CYS A 287 -11.91 -20.28 -18.83
N PHE A 288 -12.34 -19.96 -20.04
CA PHE A 288 -13.70 -20.15 -20.51
C PHE A 288 -13.66 -20.98 -21.79
N MET A 289 -14.16 -22.21 -21.71
CA MET A 289 -14.24 -23.12 -22.85
C MET A 289 -15.67 -23.55 -23.11
N ILE A 290 -16.01 -23.72 -24.38
CA ILE A 290 -17.25 -24.35 -24.83
C ILE A 290 -16.85 -25.61 -25.59
N LEU A 291 -17.25 -26.77 -25.09
CA LEU A 291 -17.08 -28.04 -25.78
C LEU A 291 -18.34 -28.28 -26.63
N GLU A 292 -18.29 -27.91 -27.91
CA GLU A 292 -19.45 -27.93 -28.82
C GLU A 292 -20.06 -29.33 -28.96
N ASP A 293 -19.22 -30.37 -29.02
CA ASP A 293 -19.66 -31.76 -29.17
C ASP A 293 -20.45 -32.27 -27.95
N GLU A 294 -20.25 -31.68 -26.78
CA GLU A 294 -20.87 -32.08 -25.52
C GLU A 294 -21.89 -31.06 -24.99
N ASN A 295 -21.99 -29.89 -25.63
CA ASN A 295 -22.74 -28.72 -25.16
C ASN A 295 -22.39 -28.34 -23.70
N VAL A 296 -21.11 -28.50 -23.33
CA VAL A 296 -20.59 -28.22 -21.98
C VAL A 296 -19.85 -26.89 -21.99
N LYS A 297 -20.18 -26.04 -21.01
CA LYS A 297 -19.43 -24.82 -20.69
C LYS A 297 -18.48 -25.12 -19.54
N ILE A 298 -17.24 -24.68 -19.62
CA ILE A 298 -16.23 -24.85 -18.57
C ILE A 298 -15.70 -23.47 -18.20
N HIS A 299 -16.09 -22.95 -17.03
CA HIS A 299 -15.53 -21.72 -16.46
C HIS A 299 -15.12 -21.93 -14.99
N PRO A 300 -13.98 -22.62 -14.74
CA PRO A 300 -13.60 -23.04 -13.41
C PRO A 300 -13.15 -21.87 -12.54
N ALA A 301 -13.17 -22.11 -11.23
CA ALA A 301 -12.46 -21.29 -10.26
C ALA A 301 -11.61 -22.17 -9.35
N VAL A 302 -10.42 -21.71 -9.02
CA VAL A 302 -9.46 -22.40 -8.15
C VAL A 302 -9.31 -21.62 -6.85
N CYS A 303 -9.35 -22.30 -5.72
CA CYS A 303 -9.25 -21.73 -4.39
C CYS A 303 -8.08 -22.34 -3.64
N ASP A 304 -7.26 -21.50 -3.00
CA ASP A 304 -6.17 -21.93 -2.12
C ASP A 304 -5.77 -20.78 -1.19
N GLY A 305 -5.04 -21.10 -0.13
CA GLY A 305 -4.59 -20.17 0.89
C GLY A 305 -3.07 -20.09 1.01
N ILE A 306 -2.57 -18.92 1.43
CA ILE A 306 -1.18 -18.76 1.87
C ILE A 306 -1.14 -18.22 3.29
N THR A 307 -0.19 -18.72 4.09
CA THR A 307 0.15 -18.15 5.40
C THR A 307 0.83 -16.79 5.24
N LEU A 308 0.01 -15.80 4.94
CA LEU A 308 0.32 -14.38 4.96
C LEU A 308 -0.70 -13.73 5.89
N GLY A 309 -0.28 -12.73 6.65
CA GLY A 309 -1.21 -12.12 7.58
C GLY A 309 -0.68 -10.87 8.24
N HIS A 310 -1.56 -10.22 8.99
CA HIS A 310 -1.25 -9.01 9.75
C HIS A 310 -1.60 -9.21 11.23
N PRO A 311 -1.10 -8.34 12.12
CA PRO A 311 -1.48 -8.39 13.53
C PRO A 311 -2.99 -8.21 13.72
N CYS A 312 -3.61 -9.03 14.58
CA CYS A 312 -5.03 -8.99 14.92
C CYS A 312 -5.24 -9.17 16.43
N CYS A 313 -6.49 -9.03 16.87
CA CYS A 313 -6.86 -9.20 18.27
C CYS A 313 -6.46 -10.59 18.79
N ALA A 314 -5.97 -10.66 20.03
CA ALA A 314 -5.62 -11.91 20.71
C ALA A 314 -6.79 -12.90 20.89
N ILE A 315 -8.04 -12.44 20.78
CA ILE A 315 -9.23 -13.32 20.83
C ILE A 315 -9.42 -14.02 19.49
N HIS A 316 -9.56 -15.34 19.52
CA HIS A 316 -9.73 -16.18 18.33
C HIS A 316 -10.92 -15.69 17.47
N ASN A 317 -10.71 -15.62 16.14
CA ASN A 317 -11.68 -15.13 15.15
C ASN A 317 -12.19 -13.69 15.34
N CYS A 318 -11.61 -12.89 16.24
CA CYS A 318 -11.97 -11.48 16.34
C CYS A 318 -11.45 -10.68 15.15
N LYS A 319 -12.38 -10.04 14.43
CA LYS A 319 -12.11 -9.22 13.23
C LYS A 319 -11.95 -7.73 13.52
N ASP A 320 -12.12 -7.32 14.77
CA ASP A 320 -12.00 -5.92 15.16
C ASP A 320 -10.54 -5.46 15.09
N PRO A 321 -10.26 -4.26 14.56
CA PRO A 321 -8.91 -3.76 14.45
C PRO A 321 -8.29 -3.50 15.82
N LEU A 322 -6.99 -3.70 15.91
CA LEU A 322 -6.21 -3.27 17.06
C LEU A 322 -6.19 -1.72 17.13
N PRO A 323 -6.21 -1.13 18.35
CA PRO A 323 -6.14 0.33 18.52
C PRO A 323 -4.80 0.91 18.06
N GLY A 324 -3.76 0.08 17.99
CA GLY A 324 -2.45 0.46 17.48
C GLY A 324 -1.52 -0.74 17.39
N HIS A 325 -0.32 -0.52 16.85
CA HIS A 325 0.64 -1.58 16.57
C HIS A 325 1.04 -2.43 17.80
N ARG A 326 1.00 -1.87 19.02
CA ARG A 326 1.34 -2.57 20.27
C ARG A 326 0.12 -3.14 21.00
N GLY A 327 -1.09 -2.99 20.46
CA GLY A 327 -2.30 -3.49 21.10
C GLY A 327 -2.32 -5.02 21.11
N ARG A 328 -2.63 -5.62 22.26
CA ARG A 328 -2.91 -7.06 22.41
C ARG A 328 -4.34 -7.40 21.99
N PHE A 329 -5.28 -6.56 22.39
CA PHE A 329 -6.70 -6.70 22.16
C PHE A 329 -7.24 -5.53 21.32
N CYS A 330 -8.36 -5.75 20.63
CA CYS A 330 -9.16 -4.65 20.10
C CYS A 330 -9.75 -3.81 21.27
N VAL A 331 -10.34 -2.66 20.96
CA VAL A 331 -10.88 -1.73 21.97
C VAL A 331 -11.93 -2.41 22.87
N GLU A 332 -12.81 -3.24 22.29
CA GLU A 332 -13.86 -3.92 23.06
C GLU A 332 -13.30 -5.04 23.93
N HIS A 333 -12.42 -5.88 23.38
CA HIS A 333 -11.80 -6.96 24.14
C HIS A 333 -10.81 -6.47 25.20
N ALA A 334 -10.19 -5.30 25.01
CA ALA A 334 -9.37 -4.70 26.05
C ALA A 334 -10.19 -4.37 27.30
N LYS A 335 -11.45 -3.92 27.16
CA LYS A 335 -12.32 -3.64 28.32
C LYS A 335 -12.61 -4.89 29.15
N LEU A 336 -12.62 -6.05 28.52
CA LEU A 336 -12.97 -7.33 29.15
C LEU A 336 -11.74 -8.06 29.71
N PHE A 337 -10.64 -8.08 28.95
CA PHE A 337 -9.53 -9.00 29.21
C PHE A 337 -8.21 -8.34 29.59
N ASP A 338 -8.05 -7.02 29.42
CA ASP A 338 -6.75 -6.38 29.61
C ASP A 338 -6.29 -6.40 31.07
N LYS A 339 -7.24 -6.44 32.03
CA LYS A 339 -6.97 -6.53 33.48
C LYS A 339 -6.78 -7.97 33.99
N LEU A 340 -7.14 -8.97 33.19
CA LEU A 340 -7.12 -10.37 33.59
C LEU A 340 -5.76 -11.00 33.32
N CYS A 341 -5.50 -12.10 34.03
CA CYS A 341 -4.33 -12.93 33.79
C CYS A 341 -4.28 -13.40 32.33
N ALA A 342 -3.09 -13.38 31.73
CA ALA A 342 -2.87 -13.81 30.35
C ALA A 342 -2.96 -15.34 30.15
N VAL A 343 -3.00 -16.12 31.24
CA VAL A 343 -3.25 -17.57 31.20
C VAL A 343 -4.72 -17.81 30.89
N LEU A 344 -4.99 -18.66 29.89
CA LEU A 344 -6.35 -19.03 29.50
C LEU A 344 -7.09 -19.67 30.68
N ASP A 345 -8.39 -19.41 30.76
CA ASP A 345 -9.29 -19.87 31.83
C ASP A 345 -8.95 -19.35 33.24
N CYS A 346 -8.10 -18.32 33.36
CA CYS A 346 -7.82 -17.65 34.62
C CYS A 346 -8.55 -16.30 34.69
N GLU A 347 -9.48 -16.16 35.63
CA GLU A 347 -10.27 -14.94 35.84
C GLU A 347 -9.64 -13.97 36.87
N ALA A 348 -8.47 -14.31 37.42
CA ALA A 348 -7.79 -13.45 38.40
C ALA A 348 -7.12 -12.25 37.71
N GLU A 349 -7.09 -11.10 38.38
CA GLU A 349 -6.40 -9.91 37.86
C GLU A 349 -4.87 -10.10 37.82
N HIS A 350 -4.23 -9.50 36.81
CA HIS A 350 -2.78 -9.52 36.71
C HIS A 350 -2.12 -8.57 37.72
N ARG A 351 -0.86 -8.84 38.09
CA ARG A 351 -0.09 -7.94 38.95
C ARG A 351 0.30 -6.66 38.22
N HIS A 352 0.62 -5.61 38.98
CA HIS A 352 1.20 -4.39 38.40
C HIS A 352 2.49 -4.70 37.64
N ASN A 353 2.62 -4.15 36.41
CA ASN A 353 3.74 -4.38 35.47
C ASN A 353 3.97 -5.85 35.06
N ARG A 354 2.96 -6.70 35.21
CA ARG A 354 2.95 -8.09 34.76
C ARG A 354 1.68 -8.37 33.98
N ARG A 355 1.67 -9.42 33.18
CA ARG A 355 0.49 -9.94 32.47
C ARG A 355 -0.14 -11.14 33.18
N THR A 356 0.44 -11.63 34.28
CA THR A 356 -0.13 -12.76 35.05
C THR A 356 -0.54 -12.40 36.47
N CYS A 357 -1.45 -13.18 37.03
CA CYS A 357 -1.90 -13.09 38.41
C CYS A 357 -0.82 -13.59 39.40
N PRO A 358 -1.09 -13.55 40.73
CA PRO A 358 -0.11 -13.99 41.71
C PRO A 358 0.21 -15.46 41.83
N ASP A 359 -0.43 -16.31 41.05
CA ASP A 359 -0.10 -17.73 40.97
C ASP A 359 1.35 -17.95 40.51
N VAL A 360 2.04 -18.89 41.17
CA VAL A 360 3.47 -19.15 40.95
C VAL A 360 3.70 -19.75 39.56
N ASP A 361 2.84 -20.65 39.11
CA ASP A 361 2.95 -21.30 37.81
C ASP A 361 2.67 -20.28 36.70
N HIS A 362 1.68 -19.40 36.88
CA HIS A 362 1.38 -18.35 35.92
C HIS A 362 2.52 -17.33 35.82
N ALA A 363 3.07 -16.87 36.94
CA ALA A 363 4.21 -15.95 36.95
C ALA A 363 5.46 -16.58 36.29
N ALA A 364 5.69 -17.88 36.51
CA ALA A 364 6.78 -18.60 35.88
C ALA A 364 6.64 -18.65 34.34
N LEU A 365 5.41 -18.77 33.81
CA LEU A 365 5.15 -18.69 32.37
C LEU A 365 5.55 -17.35 31.78
N GLU A 366 5.18 -16.25 32.44
CA GLU A 366 5.55 -14.91 31.98
C GLU A 366 7.07 -14.70 32.06
N ASP A 367 7.73 -15.18 33.12
CA ASP A 367 9.18 -15.10 33.24
C ASP A 367 9.90 -15.88 32.15
N GLN A 368 9.43 -17.09 31.83
CA GLN A 368 9.98 -17.88 30.72
C GLN A 368 9.78 -17.17 29.37
N HIS A 369 8.61 -16.57 29.15
CA HIS A 369 8.31 -15.77 27.96
C HIS A 369 9.28 -14.57 27.84
N ILE A 370 9.45 -13.79 28.91
CA ILE A 370 10.40 -12.65 28.93
C ILE A 370 11.84 -13.12 28.67
N GLN A 371 12.25 -14.25 29.25
CA GLN A 371 13.59 -14.82 29.03
C GLN A 371 13.80 -15.26 27.58
N ARG A 372 12.81 -15.93 26.94
CA ARG A 372 12.87 -16.29 25.52
C ARG A 372 13.04 -15.05 24.64
N GLY A 373 12.28 -13.99 24.89
CA GLY A 373 12.41 -12.72 24.18
C GLY A 373 13.82 -12.12 24.27
N LYS A 374 14.41 -12.13 25.47
CA LYS A 374 15.79 -11.66 25.69
C LYS A 374 16.85 -12.53 25.00
N ALA A 375 16.68 -13.86 25.00
CA ALA A 375 17.62 -14.79 24.38
C ALA A 375 17.69 -14.61 22.86
N MET A 376 16.54 -14.43 22.18
CA MET A 376 16.50 -14.19 20.75
C MET A 376 17.17 -12.85 20.37
N PHE A 377 17.01 -11.82 21.20
CA PHE A 377 17.71 -10.55 21.03
C PHE A 377 19.25 -10.74 21.12
N GLN A 378 19.72 -11.50 22.11
CA GLN A 378 21.15 -11.80 22.26
C GLN A 378 21.71 -12.61 21.08
N LEU A 379 20.94 -13.56 20.54
CA LEU A 379 21.29 -14.33 19.33
C LEU A 379 21.38 -13.44 18.09
N ARG A 380 20.40 -12.57 17.86
CA ARG A 380 20.43 -11.59 16.75
C ARG A 380 21.60 -10.61 16.88
N ALA A 381 21.89 -10.13 18.09
CA ALA A 381 23.04 -9.26 18.35
C ALA A 381 24.38 -9.99 18.09
N LYS A 382 24.48 -11.29 18.42
CA LYS A 382 25.65 -12.11 18.12
C LYS A 382 25.84 -12.32 16.60
N LEU A 383 24.77 -12.60 15.85
CA LEU A 383 24.83 -12.72 14.38
C LEU A 383 25.26 -11.41 13.72
N LYS A 384 24.73 -10.25 14.18
CA LYS A 384 25.15 -8.93 13.70
C LYS A 384 26.62 -8.64 13.97
N ARG A 385 27.16 -9.05 15.14
CA ARG A 385 28.60 -8.97 15.44
C ARG A 385 29.46 -9.92 14.62
N ALA A 386 28.89 -11.03 14.13
CA ALA A 386 29.57 -12.01 13.30
C ALA A 386 29.56 -11.66 11.79
N ASN A 387 29.02 -10.49 11.39
CA ASN A 387 28.87 -10.08 9.99
C ASN A 387 28.09 -11.07 9.10
N ILE A 388 27.26 -11.92 9.70
CA ILE A 388 26.34 -12.79 8.97
C ILE A 388 25.05 -11.99 8.74
N SER A 389 24.92 -11.38 7.55
CA SER A 389 23.72 -10.64 7.17
C SER A 389 22.56 -11.60 6.89
N VAL A 390 21.54 -11.61 7.75
CA VAL A 390 20.22 -12.11 7.39
C VAL A 390 19.48 -10.95 6.72
N PRO A 391 19.06 -11.05 5.45
CA PRO A 391 18.35 -9.97 4.79
C PRO A 391 16.98 -9.81 5.45
N LEU A 392 16.81 -8.75 6.23
CA LEU A 392 15.51 -8.32 6.73
C LEU A 392 15.45 -6.80 6.60
N ASP A 393 15.47 -6.35 5.34
CA ASP A 393 15.45 -4.94 4.92
C ASP A 393 14.07 -4.26 5.12
N SER A 394 13.42 -4.50 6.25
CA SER A 394 12.10 -3.90 6.56
C SER A 394 11.97 -3.37 7.98
N ALA A 395 13.04 -3.40 8.80
CA ALA A 395 13.01 -2.72 10.09
C ALA A 395 13.54 -1.27 9.95
N PRO A 396 12.80 -0.24 10.40
CA PRO A 396 13.34 1.10 10.53
C PRO A 396 14.44 1.14 11.60
N ASP A 397 15.56 1.79 11.29
CA ASP A 397 16.68 2.07 12.19
C ASP A 397 16.39 3.34 13.01
N ASP A 398 15.26 3.35 13.73
CA ASP A 398 15.00 4.34 14.77
C ASP A 398 15.20 3.65 16.12
N GLY A 399 16.05 4.21 16.98
CA GLY A 399 16.57 3.66 18.24
C GLY A 399 15.56 3.32 19.36
N ALA A 400 14.33 2.95 19.02
CA ALA A 400 13.37 2.28 19.88
C ALA A 400 13.12 0.86 19.32
N THR A 401 13.94 -0.08 19.74
CA THR A 401 13.88 -1.50 19.40
C THR A 401 12.50 -2.09 19.72
N VAL A 402 11.74 -2.44 18.69
CA VAL A 402 10.47 -3.17 18.81
C VAL A 402 10.78 -4.57 19.31
N VAL A 403 10.44 -4.84 20.57
CA VAL A 403 10.35 -6.21 21.09
C VAL A 403 9.36 -6.98 20.21
N HIS A 404 9.73 -8.18 19.76
CA HIS A 404 8.90 -9.02 18.92
C HIS A 404 7.66 -9.48 19.71
N ASP A 405 6.57 -8.72 19.62
CA ASP A 405 5.25 -9.10 20.15
C ASP A 405 4.52 -10.05 19.17
N GLN A 406 5.22 -11.04 18.61
CA GLN A 406 4.64 -12.02 17.68
C GLN A 406 4.40 -13.33 18.41
N GLU A 407 3.18 -13.61 18.86
CA GLU A 407 2.94 -14.87 19.55
C GLU A 407 1.54 -15.44 19.30
N ASP A 408 1.53 -16.67 18.77
CA ASP A 408 0.41 -17.60 18.92
C ASP A 408 0.32 -18.07 20.38
N GLU A 409 -0.76 -18.78 20.74
CA GLU A 409 -0.93 -19.38 22.07
C GLU A 409 0.35 -20.09 22.52
N ILE A 410 0.96 -19.61 23.61
CA ILE A 410 2.11 -20.29 24.21
C ILE A 410 1.56 -21.41 25.08
N GLU A 411 1.64 -22.63 24.57
CA GLU A 411 1.47 -23.84 25.37
C GLU A 411 2.79 -24.18 26.07
N VAL A 412 2.77 -24.21 27.40
CA VAL A 412 3.89 -24.70 28.19
C VAL A 412 3.38 -25.70 29.21
N GLU A 413 4.02 -26.87 29.24
CA GLU A 413 3.85 -27.81 30.34
C GLU A 413 4.57 -27.26 31.57
N VAL A 414 3.81 -26.78 32.56
CA VAL A 414 4.37 -26.48 33.87
C VAL A 414 4.26 -27.75 34.71
N GLN A 415 5.40 -28.27 35.18
CA GLN A 415 5.43 -29.42 36.08
C GLN A 415 5.04 -28.94 37.49
N SER A 416 3.76 -29.04 37.83
CA SER A 416 3.35 -28.97 39.24
C SER A 416 3.68 -30.30 39.93
N THR A 417 4.02 -30.24 41.23
CA THR A 417 4.37 -31.41 42.06
C THR A 417 3.20 -32.39 42.29
N VAL A 418 2.00 -32.08 41.80
CA VAL A 418 0.76 -32.86 42.05
C VAL A 418 0.05 -33.30 40.77
N SER A 419 0.28 -32.65 39.62
CA SER A 419 -0.14 -33.16 38.28
C SER A 419 0.51 -32.38 37.13
N LYS A 420 0.74 -33.04 35.98
CA LYS A 420 1.16 -32.35 34.74
C LYS A 420 -0.03 -31.60 34.14
N LYS A 421 -0.25 -30.34 34.55
CA LYS A 421 -1.27 -29.49 33.95
C LYS A 421 -0.64 -28.69 32.81
N LYS A 422 -1.14 -28.88 31.59
CA LYS A 422 -0.79 -28.02 30.45
C LYS A 422 -1.46 -26.67 30.65
N LEU A 423 -0.67 -25.62 30.79
CA LEU A 423 -1.17 -24.25 30.85
C LEU A 423 -0.96 -23.59 29.49
N LYS A 424 -1.97 -22.84 29.05
CA LYS A 424 -1.91 -22.04 27.84
C LYS A 424 -1.97 -20.58 28.22
N ALA A 425 -1.13 -19.75 27.62
CA ALA A 425 -1.16 -18.30 27.85
C ALA A 425 -1.07 -17.55 26.53
N ILE A 426 -1.72 -16.39 26.47
CA ILE A 426 -1.63 -15.48 25.33
C ILE A 426 -0.96 -14.20 25.82
N PHE A 427 0.36 -14.08 25.73
CA PHE A 427 1.01 -12.85 26.20
C PHE A 427 0.89 -11.71 25.18
N GLY A 428 0.97 -12.01 23.89
CA GLY A 428 0.94 -11.04 22.79
C GLY A 428 -0.39 -10.95 22.04
N ARG A 429 -0.36 -10.22 20.93
CA ARG A 429 -1.41 -10.18 19.91
C ARG A 429 -1.30 -11.39 18.98
N ARG A 430 -2.41 -11.82 18.38
CA ARG A 430 -2.40 -12.84 17.33
C ARG A 430 -2.07 -12.23 15.97
N ARG A 431 -1.93 -13.11 14.98
CA ARG A 431 -1.90 -12.76 13.57
C ARG A 431 -3.07 -13.44 12.87
N THR A 432 -3.49 -12.88 11.75
CA THR A 432 -4.41 -13.58 10.85
C THR A 432 -3.75 -14.86 10.36
N HIS A 433 -4.55 -15.90 10.17
CA HIS A 433 -4.12 -17.25 9.86
C HIS A 433 -3.57 -17.35 8.43
N ASN A 434 -4.40 -16.96 7.45
CA ASN A 434 -4.04 -17.02 6.05
C ASN A 434 -4.81 -15.99 5.21
N GLU A 435 -4.28 -15.74 4.02
CA GLU A 435 -5.01 -15.08 2.93
C GLU A 435 -5.51 -16.16 1.98
N GLN A 436 -6.83 -16.20 1.77
CA GLN A 436 -7.47 -17.09 0.81
C GLN A 436 -7.69 -16.36 -0.51
N LEU A 437 -7.38 -17.02 -1.62
CA LEU A 437 -7.59 -16.52 -2.98
C LEU A 437 -8.61 -17.40 -3.71
N ILE A 438 -9.42 -16.77 -4.57
CA ILE A 438 -10.14 -17.45 -5.65
C ILE A 438 -9.64 -16.87 -6.98
N MET A 439 -9.25 -17.76 -7.89
CA MET A 439 -8.55 -17.43 -9.12
C MET A 439 -9.16 -18.12 -10.33
N ARG A 440 -8.95 -17.54 -11.51
CA ARG A 440 -9.17 -18.21 -12.79
C ARG A 440 -7.92 -18.99 -13.21
N PRO A 441 -8.05 -20.07 -14.02
CA PRO A 441 -6.93 -20.90 -14.44
C PRO A 441 -5.73 -20.17 -15.08
N CYS A 442 -5.95 -19.03 -15.73
CA CYS A 442 -4.90 -18.21 -16.35
C CYS A 442 -4.03 -17.41 -15.35
N GLY A 443 -4.41 -17.35 -14.08
CA GLY A 443 -3.68 -16.61 -13.05
C GLY A 443 -4.33 -15.32 -12.60
N ILE A 444 -5.48 -14.94 -13.18
CA ILE A 444 -6.26 -13.78 -12.72
C ILE A 444 -6.88 -14.09 -11.36
N ILE A 445 -6.55 -13.28 -10.36
CA ILE A 445 -7.15 -13.34 -9.02
C ILE A 445 -8.48 -12.57 -9.06
N ILE A 446 -9.59 -13.25 -8.83
CA ILE A 446 -10.93 -12.64 -8.91
C ILE A 446 -11.50 -12.28 -7.54
N SER A 447 -10.95 -12.83 -6.45
CA SER A 447 -11.38 -12.53 -5.09
C SER A 447 -10.31 -12.91 -4.06
N ARG A 448 -10.31 -12.21 -2.93
CA ARG A 448 -9.42 -12.46 -1.78
C ARG A 448 -10.20 -12.30 -0.46
N ALA A 449 -9.86 -13.10 0.54
CA ALA A 449 -10.30 -12.90 1.92
C ALA A 449 -9.20 -13.21 2.95
N THR A 450 -9.22 -12.47 4.05
CA THR A 450 -8.34 -12.72 5.20
C THR A 450 -9.06 -13.61 6.23
N PHE A 451 -8.45 -14.73 6.59
CA PHE A 451 -8.93 -15.64 7.62
C PHE A 451 -8.16 -15.43 8.93
N TYR A 452 -8.87 -15.42 10.06
CA TYR A 452 -8.30 -14.92 11.33
C TYR A 452 -7.77 -16.03 12.23
N GLY A 453 -8.62 -16.98 12.62
CA GLY A 453 -8.25 -18.00 13.60
C GLY A 453 -7.88 -19.35 13.00
N ALA A 454 -8.41 -19.69 11.84
CA ALA A 454 -8.17 -20.95 11.14
C ALA A 454 -8.63 -20.85 9.68
N GLU A 455 -8.21 -21.80 8.85
CA GLU A 455 -8.84 -22.10 7.57
C GLU A 455 -10.04 -23.03 7.79
N ALA A 456 -11.11 -22.48 8.37
CA ALA A 456 -12.31 -23.24 8.65
C ALA A 456 -13.13 -23.46 7.36
N ILE A 457 -13.69 -24.67 7.19
CA ILE A 457 -14.56 -25.01 6.07
C ILE A 457 -15.76 -24.04 5.94
N THR A 458 -16.29 -23.56 7.07
CA THR A 458 -17.36 -22.56 7.10
C THR A 458 -16.92 -21.21 6.55
N ASP A 459 -15.66 -20.81 6.80
CA ASP A 459 -15.10 -19.55 6.30
C ASP A 459 -14.83 -19.66 4.79
N VAL A 460 -14.32 -20.79 4.32
CA VAL A 460 -14.17 -21.08 2.87
C VAL A 460 -15.52 -21.04 2.16
N ASN A 461 -16.55 -21.72 2.70
CA ASN A 461 -17.90 -21.69 2.12
C ASN A 461 -18.47 -20.28 2.08
N THR A 462 -18.30 -19.50 3.16
CA THR A 462 -18.78 -18.10 3.22
C THR A 462 -18.04 -17.23 2.21
N PHE A 463 -16.73 -17.40 2.07
CA PHE A 463 -15.91 -16.68 1.10
C PHE A 463 -16.27 -17.03 -0.34
N ALA A 464 -16.49 -18.31 -0.65
CA ALA A 464 -16.94 -18.77 -1.95
C ALA A 464 -18.32 -18.17 -2.29
N LYS A 465 -19.25 -18.11 -1.33
CA LYS A 465 -20.55 -17.43 -1.51
C LYS A 465 -20.42 -15.92 -1.70
N ALA A 466 -19.51 -15.26 -1.00
CA ALA A 466 -19.27 -13.83 -1.21
C ALA A 466 -18.71 -13.54 -2.61
N THR A 467 -17.92 -14.47 -3.16
CA THR A 467 -17.34 -14.39 -4.50
C THR A 467 -18.36 -14.77 -5.58
N PHE A 468 -19.24 -15.74 -5.31
CA PHE A 468 -20.30 -16.18 -6.20
C PHE A 468 -21.65 -16.00 -5.50
N PRO A 469 -22.21 -14.78 -5.45
CA PRO A 469 -23.33 -14.43 -4.55
C PRO A 469 -24.66 -15.12 -4.88
N THR A 470 -24.79 -15.73 -6.05
CA THR A 470 -26.00 -16.44 -6.49
C THR A 470 -25.64 -17.84 -7.01
N PRO A 471 -26.57 -18.82 -6.96
CA PRO A 471 -26.36 -20.13 -7.58
C PRO A 471 -26.05 -20.05 -9.08
N GLN A 472 -26.52 -19.02 -9.79
CA GLN A 472 -26.25 -18.82 -11.22
C GLN A 472 -24.85 -18.24 -11.48
N SER A 473 -24.23 -17.65 -10.46
CA SER A 473 -22.86 -17.11 -10.56
C SER A 473 -21.79 -18.12 -10.17
N THR A 474 -22.16 -19.30 -9.64
CA THR A 474 -21.17 -20.31 -9.26
C THR A 474 -20.46 -20.83 -10.52
N PRO A 475 -19.17 -21.17 -10.41
CA PRO A 475 -18.46 -21.78 -11.53
C PRO A 475 -19.01 -23.19 -11.78
N GLU A 476 -18.82 -23.72 -12.99
CA GLU A 476 -19.14 -25.13 -13.25
C GLU A 476 -18.26 -26.06 -12.42
N PHE A 477 -17.02 -25.64 -12.15
CA PHE A 477 -16.09 -26.37 -11.28
C PHE A 477 -15.43 -25.42 -10.28
N PHE A 478 -15.52 -25.76 -9.00
CA PHE A 478 -14.82 -25.09 -7.91
C PHE A 478 -13.75 -26.02 -7.36
N ILE A 479 -12.47 -25.76 -7.67
CA ILE A 479 -11.33 -26.58 -7.29
C ILE A 479 -10.74 -26.04 -5.99
N PHE A 480 -10.58 -26.90 -4.99
CA PHE A 480 -10.03 -26.57 -3.67
C PHE A 480 -9.39 -27.83 -3.05
N ASP A 481 -8.29 -27.67 -2.34
CA ASP A 481 -7.51 -28.79 -1.79
C ASP A 481 -8.30 -29.63 -0.79
N ASN A 482 -9.17 -29.00 0.00
CA ASN A 482 -9.98 -29.65 1.02
C ASN A 482 -11.47 -29.72 0.62
N ASN A 483 -11.74 -29.89 -0.68
CA ASN A 483 -13.11 -29.97 -1.20
C ASN A 483 -13.90 -31.15 -0.63
N CYS A 484 -13.25 -32.26 -0.25
CA CYS A 484 -13.97 -33.39 0.33
C CYS A 484 -14.67 -33.02 1.66
N GLN A 485 -14.00 -32.23 2.52
CA GLN A 485 -14.60 -31.74 3.76
C GLN A 485 -15.63 -30.64 3.50
N LEU A 486 -15.37 -29.77 2.52
CA LEU A 486 -16.32 -28.73 2.11
C LEU A 486 -17.63 -29.35 1.59
N HIS A 487 -17.55 -30.27 0.63
CA HIS A 487 -18.71 -30.96 0.07
C HIS A 487 -19.43 -31.79 1.12
N TYR A 488 -18.70 -32.51 2.00
CA TYR A 488 -19.30 -33.25 3.11
C TYR A 488 -20.10 -32.33 4.03
N TRP A 489 -19.50 -31.21 4.45
CA TRP A 489 -20.17 -30.22 5.30
C TRP A 489 -21.40 -29.61 4.62
N GLN A 490 -21.30 -29.25 3.32
CA GLN A 490 -22.43 -28.71 2.55
C GLN A 490 -23.60 -29.69 2.47
N LYS A 491 -23.34 -30.98 2.17
CA LYS A 491 -24.37 -32.02 2.16
C LYS A 491 -24.99 -32.25 3.53
N ALA A 492 -24.18 -32.32 4.59
CA ALA A 492 -24.65 -32.50 5.95
C ALA A 492 -25.53 -31.34 6.45
N ASN A 493 -25.33 -30.14 5.92
CA ASN A 493 -26.09 -28.93 6.30
C ASN A 493 -27.17 -28.54 5.26
N HIS A 494 -27.46 -29.39 4.27
CA HIS A 494 -28.44 -29.13 3.21
C HIS A 494 -28.21 -27.81 2.46
N GLU A 495 -26.94 -27.46 2.23
CA GLU A 495 -26.55 -26.28 1.47
C GLU A 495 -26.77 -26.52 -0.04
N THR A 496 -27.56 -25.68 -0.69
CA THR A 496 -27.92 -25.82 -2.12
C THR A 496 -27.20 -24.83 -3.04
N HIS A 497 -26.47 -23.86 -2.48
CA HIS A 497 -25.87 -22.79 -3.28
C HIS A 497 -24.92 -23.27 -4.39
N PHE A 498 -24.20 -24.36 -4.15
CA PHE A 498 -23.25 -24.97 -5.09
C PHE A 498 -23.74 -26.33 -5.64
N GLU A 499 -25.06 -26.59 -5.61
CA GLU A 499 -25.60 -27.90 -6.00
C GLU A 499 -25.30 -28.31 -7.44
N ASN A 500 -25.10 -27.32 -8.33
CA ASN A 500 -24.78 -27.50 -9.75
C ASN A 500 -23.30 -27.26 -10.07
N THR A 501 -22.43 -27.22 -9.06
CA THR A 501 -20.99 -27.01 -9.22
C THR A 501 -20.23 -28.31 -8.91
N GLY A 502 -19.40 -28.77 -9.84
CA GLY A 502 -18.44 -29.84 -9.60
C GLY A 502 -17.36 -29.39 -8.61
N GLN A 503 -17.02 -30.24 -7.65
CA GLN A 503 -16.06 -29.90 -6.57
C GLN A 503 -14.88 -30.89 -6.52
N PRO A 504 -14.05 -30.96 -7.58
CA PRO A 504 -12.84 -31.78 -7.55
C PRO A 504 -11.83 -31.26 -6.51
N VAL A 505 -11.15 -32.16 -5.83
CA VAL A 505 -9.95 -31.81 -5.04
C VAL A 505 -8.81 -31.42 -5.99
N ASP A 506 -7.88 -30.56 -5.58
CA ASP A 506 -6.68 -30.32 -6.38
C ASP A 506 -5.87 -31.62 -6.59
N VAL A 507 -5.38 -31.84 -7.81
CA VAL A 507 -4.75 -33.09 -8.26
C VAL A 507 -3.47 -33.40 -7.49
N PHE A 508 -2.66 -32.38 -7.19
CA PHE A 508 -1.42 -32.56 -6.44
C PHE A 508 -1.72 -32.89 -4.98
N HIS A 509 -2.73 -32.24 -4.39
CA HIS A 509 -3.18 -32.55 -3.03
C HIS A 509 -3.80 -33.95 -2.94
N PHE A 510 -4.64 -34.34 -3.90
CA PHE A 510 -5.24 -35.66 -3.99
C PHE A 510 -4.18 -36.77 -3.97
N LYS A 511 -3.16 -36.66 -4.83
CA LYS A 511 -2.09 -37.66 -4.93
C LYS A 511 -1.21 -37.75 -3.67
N SER A 512 -0.99 -36.64 -2.98
CA SER A 512 0.02 -36.55 -1.91
C SER A 512 -0.55 -36.63 -0.48
N LYS A 513 -1.84 -36.31 -0.29
CA LYS A 513 -2.45 -36.13 1.04
C LYS A 513 -3.73 -36.92 1.26
N HIS A 514 -4.43 -37.36 0.21
CA HIS A 514 -5.63 -38.18 0.38
C HIS A 514 -5.31 -39.67 0.36
N LYS A 515 -5.94 -40.40 1.28
CA LYS A 515 -5.86 -41.86 1.31
C LYS A 515 -6.88 -42.42 0.31
N GLU A 516 -6.52 -43.50 -0.37
CA GLU A 516 -7.47 -44.26 -1.21
C GLU A 516 -8.70 -44.73 -0.42
N SER A 517 -8.58 -44.87 0.91
CA SER A 517 -9.67 -45.25 1.81
C SER A 517 -10.67 -44.13 2.11
N ASP A 518 -10.42 -42.88 1.69
CA ASP A 518 -11.38 -41.77 1.86
C ASP A 518 -12.50 -41.89 0.82
N THR A 519 -13.50 -42.72 1.12
CA THR A 519 -14.59 -43.06 0.20
C THR A 519 -15.42 -41.85 -0.23
N HIS A 520 -15.58 -40.85 0.65
CA HIS A 520 -16.32 -39.64 0.30
C HIS A 520 -15.56 -38.81 -0.75
N CYS A 521 -14.26 -38.60 -0.53
CA CYS A 521 -13.41 -37.93 -1.52
C CYS A 521 -13.39 -38.70 -2.86
N GLN A 522 -13.19 -40.03 -2.81
CA GLN A 522 -13.17 -40.87 -4.02
C GLN A 522 -14.48 -40.82 -4.82
N THR A 523 -15.63 -40.68 -4.14
CA THR A 523 -16.94 -40.72 -4.78
C THR A 523 -17.33 -39.37 -5.37
N TYR A 524 -17.08 -38.27 -4.66
CA TYR A 524 -17.65 -36.95 -5.00
C TYR A 524 -16.64 -35.91 -5.43
N CYS A 525 -15.36 -36.08 -5.10
CA CYS A 525 -14.33 -35.06 -5.31
C CYS A 525 -13.08 -35.60 -6.02
N ASN A 526 -13.09 -36.86 -6.48
CA ASN A 526 -11.98 -37.44 -7.20
C ASN A 526 -11.79 -36.70 -8.54
N PRO A 527 -10.62 -36.10 -8.81
CA PRO A 527 -10.39 -35.36 -10.04
C PRO A 527 -10.63 -36.20 -11.31
N ALA A 528 -10.35 -37.51 -11.26
CA ALA A 528 -10.58 -38.42 -12.38
C ALA A 528 -12.08 -38.66 -12.71
N ALA A 529 -12.99 -38.26 -11.81
CA ALA A 529 -14.44 -38.37 -12.03
C ALA A 529 -15.03 -37.19 -12.82
N PHE A 530 -14.20 -36.22 -13.25
CA PHE A 530 -14.61 -35.03 -14.00
C PHE A 530 -13.96 -35.04 -15.40
N PRO A 531 -14.43 -35.89 -16.33
CA PRO A 531 -13.82 -36.06 -17.65
C PRO A 531 -13.78 -34.76 -18.48
N GLU A 532 -14.69 -33.83 -18.22
CA GLU A 532 -14.75 -32.53 -18.88
C GLU A 532 -13.49 -31.70 -18.61
N LEU A 533 -12.81 -31.91 -17.49
CA LEU A 533 -11.55 -31.24 -17.15
C LEU A 533 -10.31 -31.95 -17.69
N ILE A 534 -10.48 -33.08 -18.38
CA ILE A 534 -9.41 -33.96 -18.86
C ILE A 534 -9.38 -33.96 -20.39
N ASP A 535 -8.19 -33.80 -20.96
CA ASP A 535 -7.90 -33.95 -22.38
C ASP A 535 -6.79 -34.98 -22.59
N GLY A 536 -7.20 -36.21 -22.94
CA GLY A 536 -6.30 -37.38 -22.95
C GLY A 536 -5.74 -37.65 -21.55
N ASP A 537 -4.41 -37.56 -21.41
CA ASP A 537 -3.69 -37.75 -20.13
C ASP A 537 -3.35 -36.41 -19.43
N LYS A 538 -3.91 -35.29 -19.89
CA LYS A 538 -3.60 -33.94 -19.39
C LYS A 538 -4.83 -33.23 -18.85
N TRP A 539 -4.61 -32.31 -17.92
CA TRP A 539 -5.63 -31.38 -17.46
C TRP A 539 -5.84 -30.27 -18.49
N ARG A 540 -7.11 -29.96 -18.79
CA ARG A 540 -7.48 -28.83 -19.66
C ARG A 540 -7.14 -27.48 -19.04
N VAL A 541 -7.14 -27.41 -17.71
CA VAL A 541 -6.96 -26.18 -16.93
C VAL A 541 -5.84 -26.33 -15.92
N ASN A 542 -5.16 -25.22 -15.61
CA ASN A 542 -4.14 -25.19 -14.58
C ASN A 542 -4.79 -25.16 -13.18
N THR A 543 -4.94 -26.32 -12.54
CA THR A 543 -5.49 -26.43 -11.18
C THR A 543 -4.50 -25.96 -10.10
N SER A 544 -3.20 -25.91 -10.41
CA SER A 544 -2.13 -25.47 -9.49
C SER A 544 -1.86 -23.97 -9.53
N ILE A 545 -2.70 -23.19 -10.23
CA ILE A 545 -2.46 -21.77 -10.46
C ILE A 545 -2.40 -20.96 -9.15
N CYS A 546 -3.17 -21.36 -8.13
CA CYS A 546 -3.13 -20.70 -6.84
C CYS A 546 -1.82 -20.96 -6.10
N GLU A 547 -1.32 -22.20 -6.08
CA GLU A 547 -0.02 -22.54 -5.48
C GLU A 547 1.12 -21.74 -6.16
N GLN A 548 1.10 -21.65 -7.49
CA GLN A 548 2.07 -20.85 -8.26
C GLN A 548 1.97 -19.35 -7.91
N SER A 549 0.74 -18.84 -7.78
CA SER A 549 0.50 -17.43 -7.44
C SER A 549 0.82 -17.11 -5.99
N ASN A 550 0.72 -18.09 -5.10
CA ASN A 550 1.10 -17.99 -3.69
C ASN A 550 2.61 -17.75 -3.54
N VAL A 551 3.46 -18.26 -4.45
CA VAL A 551 4.89 -17.88 -4.47
C VAL A 551 5.06 -16.37 -4.64
N TRP A 552 4.30 -15.77 -5.55
CA TRP A 552 4.34 -14.32 -5.75
C TRP A 552 3.77 -13.55 -4.55
N LEU A 553 2.65 -14.02 -3.99
CA LEU A 553 2.04 -13.38 -2.83
C LEU A 553 2.94 -13.50 -1.57
N GLY A 554 3.68 -14.60 -1.43
CA GLY A 554 4.62 -14.84 -0.35
C GLY A 554 5.78 -13.85 -0.29
N GLY A 555 6.18 -13.26 -1.42
CA GLY A 555 7.23 -12.23 -1.45
C GLY A 555 6.90 -10.97 -0.63
N TYR A 556 5.62 -10.73 -0.34
CA TYR A 556 5.19 -9.59 0.49
C TYR A 556 5.27 -9.84 2.00
N GLN A 557 5.60 -11.06 2.45
CA GLN A 557 5.54 -11.42 3.88
C GLN A 557 6.38 -10.50 4.78
N ALA A 558 7.55 -10.04 4.32
CA ALA A 558 8.38 -9.10 5.08
C ALA A 558 7.78 -7.68 5.11
N ILE A 559 7.21 -7.21 4.00
CA ILE A 559 6.63 -5.87 3.86
C ILE A 559 5.38 -5.73 4.72
N LEU A 560 4.54 -6.75 4.72
CA LEU A 560 3.19 -6.71 5.31
C LEU A 560 3.15 -7.13 6.77
N ARG A 561 4.24 -7.72 7.27
CA ARG A 561 4.34 -8.34 8.59
C ARG A 561 3.72 -7.53 9.72
N ASP A 562 4.00 -6.24 9.75
CA ASP A 562 3.60 -5.35 10.85
C ASP A 562 2.65 -4.23 10.38
N MET A 563 2.08 -4.39 9.18
CA MET A 563 1.13 -3.44 8.63
C MET A 563 -0.22 -3.54 9.35
N GLU A 564 -0.86 -2.41 9.60
CA GLU A 564 -2.22 -2.37 10.16
C GLU A 564 -3.22 -2.93 9.15
N GLY A 565 -4.25 -3.67 9.62
CA GLY A 565 -5.14 -4.46 8.79
C GLY A 565 -5.82 -3.71 7.65
N THR A 566 -6.26 -2.46 7.86
CA THR A 566 -6.88 -1.65 6.80
C THR A 566 -5.87 -1.34 5.68
N ARG A 567 -4.66 -0.91 6.05
CA ARG A 567 -3.57 -0.65 5.10
C ARG A 567 -3.07 -1.93 4.43
N PHE A 568 -3.01 -3.05 5.17
CA PHE A 568 -2.61 -4.36 4.68
C PHE A 568 -3.51 -4.82 3.54
N ASN A 569 -4.83 -4.78 3.77
CA ASN A 569 -5.81 -5.21 2.78
C ASN A 569 -5.72 -4.36 1.51
N PHE A 570 -5.67 -3.03 1.67
CA PHE A 570 -5.54 -2.11 0.54
C PHE A 570 -4.27 -2.35 -0.26
N TYR A 571 -3.14 -2.55 0.43
CA TYR A 571 -1.86 -2.81 -0.22
C TYR A 571 -1.95 -4.08 -1.07
N LEU A 572 -2.45 -5.18 -0.51
CA LEU A 572 -2.58 -6.45 -1.24
C LEU A 572 -3.54 -6.33 -2.41
N ASP A 573 -4.71 -5.74 -2.23
CA ASP A 573 -5.69 -5.62 -3.31
C ASP A 573 -5.19 -4.71 -4.43
N GLU A 574 -4.36 -3.71 -4.13
CA GLU A 574 -3.71 -2.89 -5.15
C GLU A 574 -2.59 -3.64 -5.88
N MET A 575 -1.81 -4.48 -5.18
CA MET A 575 -0.82 -5.35 -5.85
C MET A 575 -1.50 -6.38 -6.75
N ILE A 576 -2.63 -6.95 -6.31
CA ILE A 576 -3.43 -7.90 -7.08
C ILE A 576 -4.00 -7.24 -8.33
N LYS A 577 -4.63 -6.07 -8.18
CA LYS A 577 -5.15 -5.29 -9.31
C LYS A 577 -4.07 -5.07 -10.37
N ARG A 578 -2.91 -4.55 -9.96
CA ARG A 578 -1.79 -4.25 -10.86
C ARG A 578 -1.19 -5.50 -11.49
N ARG A 579 -1.08 -6.60 -10.76
CA ARG A 579 -0.64 -7.89 -11.31
C ARG A 579 -1.62 -8.36 -12.39
N ASN A 580 -2.92 -8.38 -12.09
CA ASN A 580 -3.93 -8.84 -13.05
C ASN A 580 -3.89 -8.02 -14.35
N SER A 581 -3.71 -6.69 -14.27
CA SER A 581 -3.55 -5.83 -15.46
C SER A 581 -2.35 -6.16 -16.34
N THR A 582 -1.41 -6.99 -15.90
CA THR A 582 -0.26 -7.46 -16.71
C THR A 582 -0.43 -8.87 -17.27
N HIS A 583 -1.49 -9.57 -16.85
CA HIS A 583 -1.88 -10.88 -17.35
C HIS A 583 -2.97 -10.81 -18.43
N VAL A 584 -3.61 -9.66 -18.61
CA VAL A 584 -4.56 -9.34 -19.68
C VAL A 584 -3.85 -8.47 -20.71
#